data_AF-A0A2M9L3Y2-F1
#
_entry.id   AF-A0A2M9L3Y2-F1
#
_cell.length_a   1.000
_cell.length_b   1.000
_cell.length_c   1.000
_cell.angle_alpha   90.00
_cell.angle_beta   90.00
_cell.angle_gamma   90.00
#
_symmetry.space_group_name_H-M   'P 1'
#
loop_
_entity.id
_entity.type
_entity.pdbx_description
1 polymer ?
#
loop_
_entity_poly.entity_id
_entity_poly.type
_entity_poly.pdbx_seq_one_letter_code
_entity_poly.pdbx_strand_id
1 'polypeptide(L)'
;MRTALALEKAGFAVPDTLEKLRTCLQAALEVEHLTIPVYLTGMYTIRAGTNTAAFYGIRAVVMEEMLHMTLVANLLNAVGGAPVLDSRVVAEYPARLPFSGESVPSIGLQHFSPAALKTFLRIEQPRSMTPPTAPGAGWTSVGQFYDTVREGLEHLVRTLGHDRVFTGGPERQVGPEDFYNSGGEVFPVEDLAGALLAIETVTEQGEGVHDTIWNSNEIFGEERELAHWFRFNEICTGRSYGPHDRPGDRPSGPLIDVDWDGAYPIHGDSKVADYRVYQRTSAVYQQAVAFNSRYAVLLRYLDSAFNGHPRHLAPAVPTMLELRDRAAQLYRNPHPDPALAARGRFASATFEITGPQFDAADAEVARNLAAVSLRTGEPVDLAGLASDSAEAFV
;
A
#
# COMPACT_ATOMS: atom_id res chain seq x y z
N MET A 1 -14.17 2.12 17.30
CA MET A 1 -13.56 2.13 15.96
C MET A 1 -14.02 0.89 15.21
N ARG A 2 -14.47 1.02 13.96
CA ARG A 2 -15.11 -0.05 13.18
C ARG A 2 -14.03 -0.70 12.29
N THR A 3 -13.88 -2.02 12.36
CA THR A 3 -13.04 -2.81 11.43
C THR A 3 -13.60 -2.73 10.00
N ALA A 4 -12.83 -3.07 8.96
CA ALA A 4 -13.32 -3.19 7.58
C ALA A 4 -14.66 -3.95 7.46
N LEU A 5 -14.85 -5.01 8.26
CA LEU A 5 -16.09 -5.79 8.34
C LEU A 5 -17.28 -5.00 8.95
N ALA A 6 -17.02 -4.10 9.90
CA ALA A 6 -18.02 -3.21 10.46
C ALA A 6 -18.32 -2.00 9.54
N LEU A 7 -17.42 -1.69 8.61
CA LEU A 7 -17.60 -0.71 7.55
C LEU A 7 -18.51 -1.25 6.44
N GLU A 8 -18.29 -2.48 5.97
CA GLU A 8 -19.20 -3.15 5.01
C GLU A 8 -20.67 -3.12 5.46
N LYS A 9 -20.94 -3.39 6.74
CA LYS A 9 -22.30 -3.36 7.31
C LYS A 9 -22.96 -1.99 7.32
N ALA A 10 -22.18 -0.90 7.30
CA ALA A 10 -22.71 0.46 7.30
C ALA A 10 -23.21 0.91 5.91
N GLY A 11 -22.81 0.20 4.85
CA GLY A 11 -23.11 0.53 3.47
C GLY A 11 -22.21 1.64 2.91
N PHE A 12 -21.95 1.57 1.61
CA PHE A 12 -21.19 2.56 0.87
C PHE A 12 -22.13 3.67 0.36
N ALA A 13 -21.89 4.92 0.78
CA ALA A 13 -22.65 6.09 0.38
C ALA A 13 -21.83 7.38 0.60
N VAL A 14 -22.25 8.47 -0.05
CA VAL A 14 -21.66 9.81 0.13
C VAL A 14 -21.74 10.21 1.61
N PRO A 15 -20.61 10.54 2.26
CA PRO A 15 -20.61 10.90 3.68
C PRO A 15 -21.25 12.28 3.88
N ASP A 16 -22.33 12.32 4.66
CA ASP A 16 -23.13 13.52 4.99
C ASP A 16 -22.75 14.15 6.35
N THR A 17 -21.80 13.55 7.07
CA THR A 17 -21.33 13.98 8.40
C THR A 17 -19.82 13.80 8.50
N LEU A 18 -19.17 14.60 9.35
CA LEU A 18 -17.71 14.48 9.57
C LEU A 18 -17.30 13.09 10.08
N GLU A 19 -18.12 12.46 10.92
CA GLU A 19 -17.85 11.10 11.40
C GLU A 19 -17.84 10.08 10.24
N LYS A 20 -18.81 10.16 9.32
CA LYS A 20 -18.84 9.30 8.13
C LYS A 20 -17.68 9.62 7.19
N LEU A 21 -17.33 10.89 6.98
CA LEU A 21 -16.19 11.27 6.13
C LEU A 21 -14.88 10.70 6.69
N ARG A 22 -14.62 10.87 7.99
CA ARG A 22 -13.43 10.29 8.66
C ARG A 22 -13.41 8.77 8.57
N THR A 23 -14.58 8.14 8.66
CA THR A 23 -14.73 6.70 8.47
C THR A 23 -14.38 6.26 7.04
N CYS A 24 -14.84 6.99 6.03
CA CYS A 24 -14.46 6.75 4.63
C CYS A 24 -12.96 6.98 4.41
N LEU A 25 -12.37 8.04 4.97
CA LEU A 25 -10.93 8.31 4.84
C LEU A 25 -10.06 7.27 5.56
N GLN A 26 -10.49 6.73 6.69
CA GLN A 26 -9.82 5.58 7.31
C GLN A 26 -9.91 4.34 6.41
N ALA A 27 -11.04 4.12 5.76
CA ALA A 27 -11.18 3.03 4.79
C ALA A 27 -10.31 3.24 3.54
N ALA A 28 -10.15 4.49 3.10
CA ALA A 28 -9.24 4.85 2.01
C ALA A 28 -7.80 4.46 2.36
N LEU A 29 -7.36 4.81 3.57
CA LEU A 29 -6.03 4.45 4.07
C LEU A 29 -5.86 2.92 4.14
N GLU A 30 -6.89 2.19 4.55
CA GLU A 30 -6.90 0.72 4.54
C GLU A 30 -6.83 0.13 3.12
N VAL A 31 -7.45 0.76 2.12
CA VAL A 31 -7.34 0.36 0.70
C VAL A 31 -5.89 0.51 0.23
N GLU A 32 -5.29 1.70 0.37
CA GLU A 32 -3.90 1.95 -0.08
C GLU A 32 -2.90 1.06 0.67
N HIS A 33 -3.14 0.81 1.96
CA HIS A 33 -2.29 -0.08 2.72
C HIS A 33 -2.42 -1.55 2.26
N LEU A 34 -3.62 -2.00 1.89
CA LEU A 34 -3.87 -3.40 1.51
C LEU A 34 -3.20 -3.76 0.17
N THR A 35 -3.11 -2.82 -0.77
CA THR A 35 -2.47 -3.01 -2.08
C THR A 35 -0.94 -3.17 -1.96
N ILE A 36 -0.30 -2.47 -1.02
CA ILE A 36 1.16 -2.49 -0.83
C ILE A 36 1.72 -3.92 -0.63
N PRO A 37 1.28 -4.74 0.34
CA PRO A 37 1.76 -6.13 0.48
C PRO A 37 1.50 -7.01 -0.74
N VAL A 38 0.43 -6.76 -1.48
CA VAL A 38 0.06 -7.51 -2.68
C VAL A 38 1.08 -7.26 -3.79
N TYR A 39 1.40 -6.00 -4.05
CA TYR A 39 2.39 -5.59 -5.05
C TYR A 39 3.82 -5.95 -4.62
N LEU A 40 4.15 -5.75 -3.34
CA LEU A 40 5.43 -6.18 -2.76
C LEU A 40 5.65 -7.69 -2.92
N THR A 41 4.62 -8.51 -2.68
CA THR A 41 4.75 -9.97 -2.82
C THR A 41 5.01 -10.37 -4.27
N GLY A 42 4.26 -9.79 -5.21
CA GLY A 42 4.52 -10.00 -6.64
C GLY A 42 5.96 -9.60 -6.99
N MET A 43 6.38 -8.40 -6.61
CA MET A 43 7.71 -7.87 -6.90
C MET A 43 8.86 -8.70 -6.29
N TYR A 44 8.79 -9.02 -4.99
CA TYR A 44 9.89 -9.68 -4.28
C TYR A 44 10.04 -11.16 -4.61
N THR A 45 9.05 -11.79 -5.23
CA THR A 45 9.17 -13.15 -5.74
C THR A 45 9.92 -13.23 -7.07
N ILE A 46 10.17 -12.11 -7.75
CA ILE A 46 11.01 -12.06 -8.95
C ILE A 46 12.43 -12.50 -8.59
N ARG A 47 13.01 -13.40 -9.39
CA ARG A 47 14.39 -13.88 -9.19
C ARG A 47 15.39 -12.78 -9.54
N ALA A 48 16.50 -12.74 -8.81
CA ALA A 48 17.56 -11.77 -9.11
C ALA A 48 18.09 -12.00 -10.54
N GLY A 49 18.16 -10.93 -11.34
CA GLY A 49 18.64 -10.97 -12.71
C GLY A 49 17.59 -11.27 -13.78
N THR A 50 16.32 -11.50 -13.41
CA THR A 50 15.20 -11.66 -14.36
C THR A 50 14.21 -10.50 -14.23
N ASN A 51 13.36 -10.30 -15.25
CA ASN A 51 12.22 -9.37 -15.21
C ASN A 51 12.53 -7.95 -14.71
N THR A 52 13.72 -7.42 -15.01
CA THR A 52 14.19 -6.12 -14.50
C THR A 52 13.20 -4.98 -14.75
N ALA A 53 12.63 -4.92 -15.94
CA ALA A 53 11.62 -3.91 -16.29
C ALA A 53 10.36 -4.05 -15.42
N ALA A 54 9.83 -5.26 -15.25
CA ALA A 54 8.68 -5.52 -14.40
C ALA A 54 8.96 -5.20 -12.93
N PHE A 55 10.14 -5.58 -12.42
CA PHE A 55 10.54 -5.30 -11.05
C PHE A 55 10.52 -3.79 -10.77
N TYR A 56 11.15 -2.99 -11.63
CA TYR A 56 11.18 -1.53 -11.43
C TYR A 56 9.84 -0.84 -11.70
N GLY A 57 9.05 -1.34 -12.65
CA GLY A 57 7.69 -0.84 -12.88
C GLY A 57 6.77 -1.08 -11.67
N ILE A 58 6.78 -2.30 -11.11
CA ILE A 58 6.01 -2.60 -9.89
C ILE A 58 6.56 -1.83 -8.69
N ARG A 59 7.88 -1.66 -8.58
CA ARG A 59 8.49 -0.86 -7.50
C ARG A 59 7.99 0.57 -7.52
N ALA A 60 7.94 1.21 -8.70
CA ALA A 60 7.45 2.57 -8.83
C ALA A 60 6.00 2.68 -8.33
N VAL A 61 5.12 1.74 -8.73
CA VAL A 61 3.74 1.68 -8.21
C VAL A 61 3.70 1.51 -6.69
N VAL A 62 4.46 0.57 -6.10
CA VAL A 62 4.50 0.38 -4.63
C VAL A 62 4.87 1.68 -3.91
N MET A 63 5.83 2.41 -4.46
CA MET A 63 6.27 3.67 -3.88
C MET A 63 5.17 4.75 -3.98
N GLU A 64 4.41 4.78 -5.07
CA GLU A 64 3.23 5.63 -5.23
C GLU A 64 2.10 5.25 -4.26
N GLU A 65 1.83 3.96 -4.02
CA GLU A 65 0.85 3.53 -3.01
C GLU A 65 1.23 3.99 -1.58
N MET A 66 2.53 4.03 -1.27
CA MET A 66 3.02 4.59 0.01
C MET A 66 2.81 6.11 0.10
N LEU A 67 2.94 6.82 -1.03
CA LEU A 67 2.60 8.23 -1.15
C LEU A 67 1.09 8.42 -0.94
N HIS A 68 0.26 7.60 -1.58
CA HIS A 68 -1.20 7.67 -1.47
C HIS A 68 -1.67 7.48 -0.03
N MET A 69 -1.17 6.43 0.64
CA MET A 69 -1.45 6.18 2.05
C MET A 69 -1.08 7.40 2.93
N THR A 70 0.03 8.07 2.63
CA THR A 70 0.50 9.27 3.36
C THR A 70 -0.41 10.48 3.10
N LEU A 71 -0.79 10.74 1.85
CA LEU A 71 -1.72 11.82 1.48
C LEU A 71 -3.10 11.63 2.09
N VAL A 72 -3.60 10.39 2.11
CA VAL A 72 -4.87 10.04 2.77
C VAL A 72 -4.76 10.24 4.28
N ALA A 73 -3.64 9.89 4.90
CA ALA A 73 -3.40 10.15 6.32
C ALA A 73 -3.41 11.67 6.63
N ASN A 74 -2.73 12.47 5.81
CA ASN A 74 -2.74 13.93 5.87
C ASN A 74 -4.16 14.50 5.75
N LEU A 75 -4.93 14.03 4.77
CA LEU A 75 -6.33 14.43 4.57
C LEU A 75 -7.22 14.03 5.76
N LEU A 76 -7.09 12.81 6.29
CA LEU A 76 -7.81 12.37 7.47
C LEU A 76 -7.49 13.23 8.70
N ASN A 77 -6.21 13.58 8.89
CA ASN A 77 -5.79 14.51 9.93
C ASN A 77 -6.39 15.90 9.73
N ALA A 78 -6.37 16.43 8.50
CA ALA A 78 -6.86 17.77 8.16
C ALA A 78 -8.32 17.96 8.56
N VAL A 79 -9.16 16.94 8.34
CA VAL A 79 -10.58 16.97 8.73
C VAL A 79 -10.83 16.62 10.20
N GLY A 80 -9.79 16.65 11.04
CA GLY A 80 -9.82 16.42 12.49
C GLY A 80 -9.96 14.95 12.88
N GLY A 81 -9.60 14.01 12.00
CA GLY A 81 -9.51 12.59 12.28
C GLY A 81 -8.19 12.18 12.92
N ALA A 82 -8.01 10.87 13.05
CA ALA A 82 -6.74 10.26 13.45
C ALA A 82 -6.57 8.95 12.67
N PRO A 83 -5.60 8.89 11.73
CA PRO A 83 -5.22 7.64 11.07
C PRO A 83 -4.88 6.57 12.11
N VAL A 84 -5.30 5.34 11.85
CA VAL A 84 -4.93 4.19 12.65
C VAL A 84 -4.31 3.14 11.75
N LEU A 85 -3.13 2.66 12.15
CA LEU A 85 -2.40 1.55 11.53
C LEU A 85 -2.03 0.52 12.60
N ASP A 86 -3.03 -0.19 13.11
CA ASP A 86 -2.85 -1.27 14.08
C ASP A 86 -3.38 -2.63 13.64
N SER A 87 -3.19 -3.67 14.48
CA SER A 87 -3.62 -5.05 14.20
C SER A 87 -5.09 -5.21 13.81
N ARG A 88 -5.97 -4.26 14.10
CA ARG A 88 -7.41 -4.34 13.81
C ARG A 88 -7.76 -3.91 12.40
N VAL A 89 -6.86 -3.18 11.73
CA VAL A 89 -7.05 -2.63 10.38
C VAL A 89 -6.11 -3.28 9.35
N VAL A 90 -5.07 -3.98 9.79
CA VAL A 90 -4.26 -4.82 8.89
C VAL A 90 -5.10 -6.00 8.43
N ALA A 91 -5.21 -6.16 7.12
CA ALA A 91 -6.01 -7.21 6.52
C ALA A 91 -5.36 -8.60 6.66
N GLU A 92 -6.19 -9.62 6.87
CA GLU A 92 -5.76 -11.01 6.75
C GLU A 92 -5.96 -11.48 5.30
N TYR A 93 -4.87 -11.74 4.58
CA TYR A 93 -4.95 -12.20 3.19
C TYR A 93 -5.37 -13.67 3.07
N PRO A 94 -6.20 -14.06 2.09
CA PRO A 94 -6.88 -13.21 1.13
C PRO A 94 -7.92 -12.27 1.75
N ALA A 95 -7.90 -11.00 1.35
CA ALA A 95 -8.70 -9.93 1.93
C ALA A 95 -9.69 -9.32 0.93
N ARG A 96 -10.78 -8.73 1.41
CA ARG A 96 -11.65 -7.87 0.58
C ARG A 96 -11.29 -6.41 0.81
N LEU A 97 -11.42 -5.60 -0.24
CA LEU A 97 -11.26 -4.15 -0.12
C LEU A 97 -12.43 -3.56 0.69
N PRO A 98 -12.19 -2.68 1.68
CA PRO A 98 -13.25 -2.03 2.44
C PRO A 98 -14.33 -1.39 1.55
N PHE A 99 -15.61 -1.61 1.85
CA PHE A 99 -16.77 -1.09 1.09
C PHE A 99 -16.89 -1.55 -0.38
N SER A 100 -16.03 -2.46 -0.84
CA SER A 100 -16.13 -2.99 -2.20
C SER A 100 -17.40 -3.82 -2.39
N GLY A 101 -17.96 -3.79 -3.60
CA GLY A 101 -19.13 -4.58 -3.96
C GLY A 101 -18.81 -6.07 -4.04
N GLU A 102 -19.83 -6.93 -3.92
CA GLU A 102 -19.67 -8.40 -3.93
C GLU A 102 -18.97 -8.96 -5.19
N SER A 103 -18.99 -8.20 -6.29
CA SER A 103 -18.33 -8.55 -7.56
C SER A 103 -16.82 -8.31 -7.55
N VAL A 104 -16.27 -7.64 -6.53
CA VAL A 104 -14.83 -7.51 -6.32
C VAL A 104 -14.34 -8.76 -5.56
N PRO A 105 -13.50 -9.60 -6.19
CA PRO A 105 -13.03 -10.83 -5.57
C PRO A 105 -12.06 -10.53 -4.41
N SER A 106 -11.91 -11.50 -3.51
CA SER A 106 -10.85 -11.44 -2.49
C SER A 106 -9.47 -11.42 -3.16
N ILE A 107 -8.59 -10.60 -2.61
CA ILE A 107 -7.23 -10.36 -3.07
C ILE A 107 -6.28 -11.16 -2.19
N GLY A 108 -5.58 -12.12 -2.79
CA GLY A 108 -4.55 -12.91 -2.13
C GLY A 108 -3.14 -12.45 -2.48
N LEU A 109 -2.16 -12.89 -1.70
CA LEU A 109 -0.76 -12.69 -2.00
C LEU A 109 -0.35 -13.67 -3.11
N GLN A 110 0.32 -13.18 -4.16
CA GLN A 110 0.68 -14.00 -5.32
C GLN A 110 2.10 -13.69 -5.78
N HIS A 111 2.82 -14.72 -6.23
CA HIS A 111 4.10 -14.52 -6.89
C HIS A 111 3.90 -13.86 -8.25
N PHE A 112 4.95 -13.19 -8.74
CA PHE A 112 4.97 -12.63 -10.08
C PHE A 112 4.55 -13.68 -11.11
N SER A 113 3.40 -13.44 -11.73
CA SER A 113 2.73 -14.37 -12.62
C SER A 113 1.61 -13.65 -13.37
N PRO A 114 1.07 -14.24 -14.45
CA PRO A 114 -0.10 -13.67 -15.12
C PRO A 114 -1.34 -13.56 -14.21
N ALA A 115 -1.44 -14.42 -13.18
CA ALA A 115 -2.53 -14.36 -12.21
C ALA A 115 -2.37 -13.12 -11.29
N ALA A 116 -1.15 -12.87 -10.80
CA ALA A 116 -0.87 -11.69 -9.99
C ALA A 116 -1.16 -10.39 -10.75
N LEU A 117 -0.69 -10.26 -12.00
CA LEU A 117 -0.96 -9.06 -12.79
C LEU A 117 -2.45 -8.88 -13.12
N LYS A 118 -3.22 -9.96 -13.31
CA LYS A 118 -4.68 -9.85 -13.43
C LYS A 118 -5.32 -9.31 -12.17
N THR A 119 -4.81 -9.70 -10.99
CA THR A 119 -5.23 -9.12 -9.72
C THR A 119 -4.86 -7.64 -9.66
N PHE A 120 -3.64 -7.25 -10.04
CA PHE A 120 -3.20 -5.85 -10.00
C PHE A 120 -4.02 -4.98 -10.95
N LEU A 121 -4.22 -5.43 -12.19
CA LEU A 121 -5.09 -4.77 -13.18
C LEU A 121 -6.55 -4.65 -12.74
N ARG A 122 -7.04 -5.57 -11.89
CA ARG A 122 -8.39 -5.51 -11.35
C ARG A 122 -8.51 -4.50 -10.22
N ILE A 123 -7.47 -4.37 -9.39
CA ILE A 123 -7.41 -3.35 -8.33
C ILE A 123 -7.38 -1.96 -8.96
N GLU A 124 -6.46 -1.74 -9.91
CA GLU A 124 -6.27 -0.44 -10.58
C GLU A 124 -7.25 -0.18 -11.72
N GLN A 125 -8.31 -0.97 -11.85
CA GLN A 125 -9.19 -0.86 -13.00
C GLN A 125 -9.83 0.54 -13.05
N PRO A 126 -9.67 1.30 -14.16
CA PRO A 126 -10.20 2.64 -14.24
C PRO A 126 -11.71 2.67 -14.08
N ARG A 127 -12.21 3.67 -13.33
CA ARG A 127 -13.65 3.89 -13.13
C ARG A 127 -14.44 3.95 -14.44
N SER A 128 -13.87 4.53 -15.49
CA SER A 128 -14.46 4.63 -16.83
C SER A 128 -14.73 3.26 -17.49
N MET A 129 -14.06 2.20 -17.03
CA MET A 129 -14.22 0.82 -17.50
C MET A 129 -15.14 -0.02 -16.59
N THR A 130 -15.76 0.59 -15.57
CA THR A 130 -16.63 -0.10 -14.60
C THR A 130 -18.06 0.45 -14.66
N PRO A 131 -19.07 -0.38 -14.38
CA PRO A 131 -20.45 0.09 -14.30
C PRO A 131 -20.61 1.08 -13.13
N PRO A 132 -21.50 2.08 -13.23
CA PRO A 132 -21.80 2.99 -12.12
C PRO A 132 -22.25 2.24 -10.87
N THR A 133 -21.91 2.76 -9.70
CA THR A 133 -22.33 2.20 -8.41
C THR A 133 -23.83 2.41 -8.19
N ALA A 134 -24.57 1.35 -7.87
CA ALA A 134 -25.91 1.48 -7.32
C ALA A 134 -25.84 1.85 -5.82
N PRO A 135 -26.76 2.67 -5.29
CA PRO A 135 -26.79 2.99 -3.87
C PRO A 135 -26.79 1.72 -3.00
N GLY A 136 -25.83 1.63 -2.07
CA GLY A 136 -25.68 0.48 -1.16
C GLY A 136 -25.03 -0.78 -1.76
N ALA A 137 -24.64 -0.78 -3.03
CA ALA A 137 -24.03 -1.95 -3.69
C ALA A 137 -22.49 -2.06 -3.52
N GLY A 138 -21.87 -1.10 -2.83
CA GLY A 138 -20.41 -0.97 -2.75
C GLY A 138 -19.80 -0.39 -4.04
N TRP A 139 -18.51 -0.09 -4.01
CA TRP A 139 -17.76 0.39 -5.18
C TRP A 139 -17.09 -0.78 -5.92
N THR A 140 -16.78 -0.57 -7.19
CA THR A 140 -16.12 -1.58 -8.06
C THR A 140 -14.82 -1.12 -8.70
N SER A 141 -14.46 0.15 -8.52
CA SER A 141 -13.11 0.69 -8.71
C SER A 141 -12.75 1.66 -7.57
N VAL A 142 -11.45 1.84 -7.34
CA VAL A 142 -10.92 2.79 -6.35
C VAL A 142 -11.31 4.23 -6.72
N GLY A 143 -11.36 4.58 -8.02
CA GLY A 143 -11.85 5.88 -8.47
C GLY A 143 -13.30 6.19 -8.05
N GLN A 144 -14.22 5.21 -8.11
CA GLN A 144 -15.61 5.38 -7.63
C GLN A 144 -15.66 5.65 -6.11
N PHE A 145 -14.75 5.02 -5.37
CA PHE A 145 -14.62 5.22 -3.94
C PHE A 145 -14.19 6.66 -3.61
N TYR A 146 -13.16 7.16 -4.29
CA TYR A 146 -12.70 8.55 -4.11
C TYR A 146 -13.68 9.61 -4.63
N ASP A 147 -14.46 9.33 -5.68
CA ASP A 147 -15.54 10.23 -6.12
C ASP A 147 -16.56 10.48 -4.99
N THR A 148 -16.88 9.42 -4.24
CA THR A 148 -17.80 9.49 -3.10
C THR A 148 -17.21 10.28 -1.93
N VAL A 149 -15.91 10.12 -1.66
CA VAL A 149 -15.18 10.91 -0.65
C VAL A 149 -15.16 12.38 -1.04
N ARG A 150 -14.85 12.68 -2.31
CA ARG A 150 -14.83 14.04 -2.87
C ARG A 150 -16.18 14.72 -2.71
N GLU A 151 -17.26 14.07 -3.16
CA GLU A 151 -18.62 14.62 -3.08
C GLU A 151 -19.02 14.94 -1.62
N GLY A 152 -18.72 14.02 -0.68
CA GLY A 152 -19.04 14.21 0.72
C GLY A 152 -18.22 15.33 1.37
N LEU A 153 -16.93 15.44 1.04
CA LEU A 153 -16.07 16.53 1.50
C LEU A 153 -16.60 17.90 1.03
N GLU A 154 -16.88 18.05 -0.26
CA GLU A 154 -17.42 19.28 -0.83
C GLU A 154 -18.79 19.63 -0.23
N HIS A 155 -19.65 18.62 -0.03
CA HIS A 155 -20.94 18.80 0.63
C HIS A 155 -20.78 19.33 2.07
N LEU A 156 -19.87 18.75 2.85
CA LEU A 156 -19.60 19.15 4.23
C LEU A 156 -19.01 20.56 4.30
N VAL A 157 -18.11 20.94 3.40
CA VAL A 157 -17.57 22.32 3.35
C VAL A 157 -18.68 23.32 3.02
N ARG A 158 -19.55 22.98 2.06
CA ARG A 158 -20.68 23.85 1.66
C ARG A 158 -21.71 24.04 2.77
N THR A 159 -21.94 23.02 3.60
CA THR A 159 -23.00 23.01 4.61
C THR A 159 -22.53 23.44 6.00
N LEU A 160 -21.32 23.04 6.40
CA LEU A 160 -20.75 23.34 7.71
C LEU A 160 -19.81 24.55 7.69
N GLY A 161 -19.25 24.88 6.53
CA GLY A 161 -18.20 25.89 6.39
C GLY A 161 -16.81 25.32 6.57
N HIS A 162 -15.83 25.97 5.93
CA HIS A 162 -14.43 25.54 5.88
C HIS A 162 -13.84 25.23 7.26
N ASP A 163 -13.90 26.19 8.19
CA ASP A 163 -13.26 26.10 9.51
C ASP A 163 -13.85 25.02 10.42
N ARG A 164 -15.05 24.53 10.10
CA ARG A 164 -15.68 23.42 10.84
C ARG A 164 -15.31 22.06 10.28
N VAL A 165 -14.86 22.01 9.03
CA VAL A 165 -14.39 20.78 8.38
C VAL A 165 -12.91 20.60 8.64
N PHE A 166 -12.10 21.60 8.32
CA PHE A 166 -10.64 21.57 8.47
C PHE A 166 -10.25 22.01 9.88
N THR A 167 -10.13 21.03 10.77
CA THR A 167 -9.91 21.23 12.21
C THR A 167 -8.65 20.54 12.72
N GLY A 168 -7.90 19.88 11.84
CA GLY A 168 -6.63 19.23 12.14
C GLY A 168 -5.52 20.22 12.45
N GLY A 169 -4.59 19.81 13.33
CA GLY A 169 -3.39 20.59 13.62
C GLY A 169 -2.32 20.39 12.55
N PRO A 170 -1.56 21.45 12.18
CA PRO A 170 -0.50 21.37 11.17
C PRO A 170 0.64 20.43 11.57
N GLU A 171 0.86 20.20 12.87
CA GLU A 171 1.89 19.27 13.39
C GLU A 171 1.65 17.80 13.02
N ARG A 172 0.45 17.48 12.51
CA ARG A 172 0.05 16.13 12.10
C ARG A 172 0.13 15.92 10.59
N GLN A 173 0.60 16.92 9.85
CA GLN A 173 0.84 16.82 8.42
C GLN A 173 2.26 16.32 8.18
N VAL A 174 2.39 15.28 7.38
CA VAL A 174 3.68 14.87 6.81
C VAL A 174 3.99 15.78 5.64
N GLY A 175 5.19 16.36 5.61
CA GLY A 175 5.65 17.21 4.52
C GLY A 175 6.67 16.53 3.59
N PRO A 176 7.07 17.19 2.49
CA PRO A 176 8.11 16.72 1.58
C PRO A 176 9.45 16.41 2.27
N GLU A 177 9.77 17.13 3.34
CA GLU A 177 11.00 16.96 4.11
C GLU A 177 11.10 15.63 4.86
N ASP A 178 9.95 14.98 5.11
CA ASP A 178 9.85 13.74 5.89
C ASP A 178 9.64 12.50 5.00
N PHE A 179 9.30 12.70 3.72
CA PHE A 179 8.97 11.63 2.79
C PHE A 179 9.90 11.65 1.58
N TYR A 180 10.84 10.70 1.55
CA TYR A 180 11.79 10.57 0.45
C TYR A 180 11.33 9.51 -0.54
N ASN A 181 10.85 9.94 -1.71
CA ASN A 181 10.45 9.05 -2.78
C ASN A 181 10.69 9.69 -4.17
N SER A 182 10.62 8.89 -5.23
CA SER A 182 10.79 9.28 -6.63
C SER A 182 9.50 9.15 -7.46
N GLY A 183 8.32 9.11 -6.84
CA GLY A 183 7.02 8.89 -7.50
C GLY A 183 6.01 10.00 -7.23
N GLY A 184 6.48 11.21 -6.95
CA GLY A 184 5.67 12.35 -6.52
C GLY A 184 6.04 12.88 -5.13
N GLU A 185 5.41 13.99 -4.78
CA GLU A 185 5.67 14.76 -3.57
C GLU A 185 4.52 14.64 -2.56
N VAL A 186 4.85 14.33 -1.30
CA VAL A 186 3.88 14.46 -0.20
C VAL A 186 3.74 15.93 0.14
N PHE A 187 2.53 16.41 0.36
CA PHE A 187 2.28 17.78 0.80
C PHE A 187 1.29 17.84 1.98
N PRO A 188 1.38 18.86 2.84
CA PRO A 188 0.39 19.14 3.87
C PRO A 188 -0.98 19.44 3.26
N VAL A 189 -2.04 18.90 3.87
CA VAL A 189 -3.44 19.19 3.53
C VAL A 189 -4.02 20.08 4.63
N GLU A 190 -4.31 21.34 4.29
CA GLU A 190 -4.79 22.34 5.25
C GLU A 190 -6.19 22.88 4.93
N ASP A 191 -6.62 22.73 3.67
CA ASP A 191 -7.86 23.28 3.16
C ASP A 191 -8.51 22.38 2.11
N LEU A 192 -9.64 22.84 1.56
CA LEU A 192 -10.36 22.12 0.50
C LEU A 192 -9.51 21.95 -0.76
N ALA A 193 -8.67 22.93 -1.11
CA ALA A 193 -7.86 22.86 -2.33
C ALA A 193 -6.81 21.75 -2.22
N GLY A 194 -6.06 21.71 -1.12
CA GLY A 194 -5.10 20.65 -0.82
C GLY A 194 -5.77 19.28 -0.67
N ALA A 195 -6.97 19.22 -0.10
CA ALA A 195 -7.72 17.98 0.02
C ALA A 195 -8.16 17.43 -1.35
N LEU A 196 -8.65 18.29 -2.24
CA LEU A 196 -9.01 17.91 -3.60
C LEU A 196 -7.78 17.49 -4.40
N LEU A 197 -6.65 18.19 -4.24
CA LEU A 197 -5.38 17.82 -4.87
C LEU A 197 -4.88 16.45 -4.40
N ALA A 198 -4.98 16.15 -3.10
CA ALA A 198 -4.61 14.84 -2.56
C ALA A 198 -5.46 13.72 -3.17
N ILE A 199 -6.79 13.91 -3.24
CA ILE A 199 -7.70 12.96 -3.88
C ILE A 199 -7.38 12.80 -5.37
N GLU A 200 -7.13 13.91 -6.07
CA GLU A 200 -6.77 13.90 -7.49
C GLU A 200 -5.47 13.12 -7.73
N THR A 201 -4.41 13.41 -6.98
CA THR A 201 -3.11 12.72 -7.08
C THR A 201 -3.25 11.20 -6.93
N VAL A 202 -3.98 10.75 -5.91
CA VAL A 202 -4.22 9.31 -5.68
C VAL A 202 -4.96 8.70 -6.88
N THR A 203 -6.07 9.31 -7.30
CA THR A 203 -6.87 8.75 -8.40
C THR A 203 -6.15 8.76 -9.75
N GLU A 204 -5.41 9.82 -10.07
CA GLU A 204 -4.76 9.96 -11.36
C GLU A 204 -3.51 9.10 -11.50
N GLN A 205 -2.76 8.86 -10.41
CA GLN A 205 -1.64 7.92 -10.42
C GLN A 205 -2.12 6.47 -10.54
N GLY A 206 -3.24 6.09 -9.91
CA GLY A 206 -3.82 4.75 -10.02
C GLY A 206 -4.39 4.44 -11.41
N GLU A 207 -5.42 5.19 -11.83
CA GLU A 207 -6.19 4.87 -13.05
C GLU A 207 -5.92 5.77 -14.28
N GLY A 208 -5.15 6.85 -14.11
CA GLY A 208 -4.89 7.84 -15.15
C GLY A 208 -5.97 8.92 -15.24
N VAL A 209 -5.74 9.93 -16.06
CA VAL A 209 -6.73 10.98 -16.33
C VAL A 209 -7.67 10.52 -17.45
N HIS A 210 -8.95 10.91 -17.42
CA HIS A 210 -10.04 10.38 -18.27
C HIS A 210 -9.67 10.11 -19.75
N ASP A 211 -8.86 10.97 -20.39
CA ASP A 211 -8.51 10.90 -21.81
C ASP A 211 -7.05 10.53 -22.09
N THR A 212 -6.27 10.14 -21.07
CA THR A 212 -4.84 9.87 -21.19
C THR A 212 -4.39 8.70 -20.31
N ILE A 213 -3.37 7.99 -20.78
CA ILE A 213 -2.71 6.90 -20.04
C ILE A 213 -1.68 7.41 -19.02
N TRP A 214 -1.36 8.70 -19.11
CA TRP A 214 -0.39 9.41 -18.28
C TRP A 214 -1.06 10.00 -17.04
N ASN A 215 -0.32 10.02 -15.93
CA ASN A 215 -0.65 10.83 -14.77
C ASN A 215 -0.32 12.32 -15.01
N SER A 216 -0.73 13.20 -14.10
CA SER A 216 -0.57 14.65 -14.17
C SER A 216 0.65 15.16 -13.39
N ASN A 217 1.71 14.37 -13.26
CA ASN A 217 2.92 14.69 -12.48
C ASN A 217 3.61 16.02 -12.86
N GLU A 218 3.24 16.66 -13.97
CA GLU A 218 3.64 18.04 -14.32
C GLU A 218 3.30 19.06 -13.23
N ILE A 219 2.28 18.81 -12.39
CA ILE A 219 1.89 19.68 -11.26
C ILE A 219 3.06 19.87 -10.28
N PHE A 220 3.94 18.86 -10.15
CA PHE A 220 5.12 18.88 -9.28
C PHE A 220 6.43 19.08 -10.06
N GLY A 221 6.36 19.40 -11.36
CA GLY A 221 7.54 19.57 -12.22
C GLY A 221 8.27 18.26 -12.56
N GLU A 222 7.62 17.12 -12.34
CA GLU A 222 8.13 15.78 -12.70
C GLU A 222 7.73 15.38 -14.12
N GLU A 223 8.45 14.44 -14.73
CA GLU A 223 8.07 13.89 -16.03
C GLU A 223 6.75 13.11 -15.91
N ARG A 224 5.91 13.19 -16.95
CA ARG A 224 4.67 12.39 -17.01
C ARG A 224 5.02 10.92 -16.97
N GLU A 225 4.38 10.20 -16.07
CA GLU A 225 4.53 8.75 -15.97
C GLU A 225 3.20 8.05 -16.28
N LEU A 226 3.26 6.79 -16.68
CA LEU A 226 2.05 6.00 -16.90
C LEU A 226 1.34 5.77 -15.57
N ALA A 227 0.00 5.80 -15.56
CA ALA A 227 -0.76 5.38 -14.39
C ALA A 227 -0.65 3.87 -14.15
N HIS A 228 -0.93 3.42 -12.94
CA HIS A 228 -0.62 2.06 -12.46
C HIS A 228 -1.23 0.98 -13.33
N TRP A 229 -2.51 1.13 -13.69
CA TRP A 229 -3.18 0.17 -14.56
C TRP A 229 -2.41 -0.06 -15.87
N PHE A 230 -1.93 1.02 -16.49
CA PHE A 230 -1.19 0.96 -17.75
C PHE A 230 0.17 0.31 -17.54
N ARG A 231 0.91 0.65 -16.48
CA ARG A 231 2.20 0.00 -16.14
C ARG A 231 2.03 -1.50 -15.96
N PHE A 232 1.01 -1.95 -15.23
CA PHE A 232 0.73 -3.36 -15.08
C PHE A 232 0.31 -4.02 -16.41
N ASN A 233 -0.41 -3.31 -17.26
CA ASN A 233 -0.83 -3.82 -18.56
C ASN A 233 0.36 -3.98 -19.52
N GLU A 234 1.36 -3.08 -19.45
CA GLU A 234 2.60 -3.22 -20.23
C GLU A 234 3.31 -4.54 -19.91
N ILE A 235 3.46 -4.85 -18.62
CA ILE A 235 4.08 -6.08 -18.16
C ILE A 235 3.21 -7.29 -18.55
N CYS A 236 1.89 -7.18 -18.39
CA CYS A 236 0.97 -8.27 -18.71
C CYS A 236 0.95 -8.62 -20.20
N THR A 237 1.13 -7.62 -21.07
CA THR A 237 1.14 -7.79 -22.53
C THR A 237 2.54 -7.99 -23.11
N GLY A 238 3.59 -7.77 -22.31
CA GLY A 238 4.98 -7.83 -22.76
C GLY A 238 5.35 -6.72 -23.75
N ARG A 239 4.72 -5.54 -23.63
CA ARG A 239 4.92 -4.42 -24.55
C ARG A 239 4.61 -3.08 -23.90
N SER A 240 5.46 -2.09 -24.11
CA SER A 240 5.25 -0.74 -23.58
C SER A 240 4.25 0.06 -24.39
N TYR A 241 3.60 1.04 -23.76
CA TYR A 241 2.80 2.04 -24.44
C TYR A 241 3.69 3.01 -25.24
N GLY A 242 3.19 3.43 -26.39
CA GLY A 242 3.77 4.49 -27.21
C GLY A 242 3.29 5.88 -26.75
N PRO A 243 3.99 6.96 -27.16
CA PRO A 243 3.68 8.33 -26.75
C PRO A 243 2.31 8.87 -27.22
N HIS A 244 1.63 8.14 -28.11
CA HIS A 244 0.34 8.53 -28.68
C HIS A 244 -0.79 7.55 -28.37
N ASP A 245 -0.50 6.49 -27.62
CA ASP A 245 -1.52 5.52 -27.22
C ASP A 245 -2.49 6.18 -26.24
N ARG A 246 -3.75 5.78 -26.31
CA ARG A 246 -4.86 6.30 -25.50
C ARG A 246 -5.46 5.20 -24.61
N PRO A 247 -6.25 5.58 -23.59
CA PRO A 247 -7.04 4.62 -22.84
C PRO A 247 -7.88 3.73 -23.79
N GLY A 248 -7.72 2.41 -23.67
CA GLY A 248 -8.38 1.42 -24.54
C GLY A 248 -7.55 0.93 -25.73
N ASP A 249 -6.47 1.62 -26.10
CA ASP A 249 -5.54 1.13 -27.10
C ASP A 249 -4.70 -0.04 -26.56
N ARG A 250 -4.22 -0.88 -27.48
CA ARG A 250 -3.17 -1.85 -27.16
C ARG A 250 -1.82 -1.12 -27.18
N PRO A 251 -0.89 -1.46 -26.28
CA PRO A 251 0.45 -0.88 -26.30
C PRO A 251 1.11 -1.02 -27.67
N SER A 252 1.62 0.07 -28.23
CA SER A 252 2.24 0.10 -29.57
C SER A 252 3.77 0.18 -29.54
N GLY A 253 4.36 0.42 -28.37
CA GLY A 253 5.78 0.64 -28.15
C GLY A 253 6.64 -0.63 -28.21
N PRO A 254 7.93 -0.54 -27.79
CA PRO A 254 8.85 -1.66 -27.72
C PRO A 254 8.34 -2.86 -26.92
N LEU A 255 8.85 -4.05 -27.25
CA LEU A 255 8.61 -5.26 -26.45
C LEU A 255 9.30 -5.15 -25.08
N ILE A 256 8.63 -5.65 -24.06
CA ILE A 256 9.17 -5.81 -22.71
C ILE A 256 9.44 -7.29 -22.51
N ASP A 257 10.68 -7.62 -22.12
CA ASP A 257 11.05 -8.99 -21.80
C ASP A 257 10.43 -9.39 -20.46
N VAL A 258 9.59 -10.42 -20.50
CA VAL A 258 8.89 -10.96 -19.34
C VAL A 258 9.03 -12.48 -19.32
N ASP A 259 9.80 -12.95 -18.35
CA ASP A 259 10.04 -14.36 -18.06
C ASP A 259 9.16 -14.79 -16.87
N TRP A 260 8.07 -15.50 -17.16
CA TRP A 260 7.16 -16.00 -16.13
C TRP A 260 7.77 -17.09 -15.24
N ASP A 261 8.81 -17.79 -15.71
CA ASP A 261 9.55 -18.78 -14.91
C ASP A 261 10.62 -18.11 -14.03
N GLY A 262 10.92 -16.85 -14.31
CA GLY A 262 11.83 -15.98 -13.58
C GLY A 262 11.33 -15.53 -12.20
N ALA A 263 10.46 -16.28 -11.53
CA ALA A 263 9.92 -16.00 -10.20
C ALA A 263 9.99 -17.24 -9.28
N TYR A 264 9.80 -17.04 -7.97
CA TYR A 264 9.60 -18.10 -7.00
C TYR A 264 8.10 -18.40 -6.85
N PRO A 265 7.62 -19.59 -7.28
CA PRO A 265 6.20 -19.91 -7.14
C PRO A 265 5.85 -20.12 -5.67
N ILE A 266 5.13 -19.19 -5.05
CA ILE A 266 4.74 -19.30 -3.64
C ILE A 266 3.38 -19.96 -3.45
N HIS A 267 3.11 -20.42 -2.22
CA HIS A 267 1.75 -20.66 -1.72
C HIS A 267 1.30 -19.44 -0.90
N GLY A 268 0.71 -18.44 -1.55
CA GLY A 268 0.49 -17.13 -0.94
C GLY A 268 -0.60 -17.06 0.13
N ASP A 269 -1.44 -18.10 0.25
CA ASP A 269 -2.44 -18.22 1.32
C ASP A 269 -1.85 -18.81 2.61
N SER A 270 -0.54 -19.07 2.64
CA SER A 270 0.12 -19.63 3.82
C SER A 270 -0.01 -18.72 5.04
N LYS A 271 -0.19 -19.35 6.20
CA LYS A 271 -0.22 -18.72 7.51
C LYS A 271 0.97 -19.15 8.34
N VAL A 272 1.35 -18.33 9.33
CA VAL A 272 2.37 -18.66 10.34
C VAL A 272 2.01 -19.97 11.05
N ALA A 273 0.72 -20.23 11.24
CA ALA A 273 0.22 -21.49 11.82
C ALA A 273 0.60 -22.72 10.96
N ASP A 274 0.55 -22.59 9.62
CA ASP A 274 0.90 -23.67 8.70
C ASP A 274 2.39 -24.03 8.80
N TYR A 275 3.24 -23.02 9.05
CA TYR A 275 4.68 -23.23 9.23
C TYR A 275 5.04 -23.78 10.61
N ARG A 276 4.27 -23.44 11.65
CA ARG A 276 4.53 -23.84 13.05
C ARG A 276 4.65 -25.35 13.21
N VAL A 277 3.89 -26.13 12.45
CA VAL A 277 3.93 -27.60 12.49
C VAL A 277 5.32 -28.14 12.14
N TYR A 278 6.08 -27.39 11.33
CA TYR A 278 7.42 -27.76 10.85
C TYR A 278 8.56 -27.08 11.61
N GLN A 279 8.29 -26.37 12.72
CA GLN A 279 9.31 -25.59 13.46
C GLN A 279 10.52 -26.39 13.95
N ARG A 280 10.41 -27.73 14.03
CA ARG A 280 11.51 -28.63 14.43
C ARG A 280 12.38 -29.08 13.26
N THR A 281 11.90 -28.91 12.04
CA THR A 281 12.52 -29.43 10.80
C THR A 281 12.80 -28.34 9.77
N SER A 282 12.30 -27.12 9.97
CA SER A 282 12.50 -25.98 9.09
C SER A 282 12.52 -24.67 9.87
N ALA A 283 13.41 -23.77 9.49
CA ALA A 283 13.49 -22.42 10.02
C ALA A 283 12.43 -21.45 9.44
N VAL A 284 11.66 -21.87 8.40
CA VAL A 284 10.64 -21.03 7.75
C VAL A 284 9.65 -20.45 8.77
N TYR A 285 9.26 -21.22 9.79
CA TYR A 285 8.39 -20.72 10.86
C TYR A 285 8.97 -19.51 11.59
N GLN A 286 10.23 -19.61 12.03
CA GLN A 286 10.90 -18.54 12.77
C GLN A 286 11.07 -17.29 11.90
N GLN A 287 11.38 -17.47 10.61
CA GLN A 287 11.53 -16.37 9.67
C GLN A 287 10.22 -15.68 9.33
N ALA A 288 9.12 -16.43 9.20
CA ALA A 288 7.80 -15.85 9.01
C ALA A 288 7.37 -15.03 10.24
N VAL A 289 7.63 -15.53 11.45
CA VAL A 289 7.41 -14.78 12.70
C VAL A 289 8.26 -13.50 12.72
N ALA A 290 9.55 -13.60 12.40
CA ALA A 290 10.46 -12.45 12.39
C ALA A 290 10.06 -11.39 11.34
N PHE A 291 9.64 -11.82 10.14
CA PHE A 291 9.09 -10.93 9.12
C PHE A 291 7.85 -10.19 9.65
N ASN A 292 6.87 -10.91 10.21
CA ASN A 292 5.65 -10.28 10.73
C ASN A 292 5.94 -9.34 11.91
N SER A 293 6.84 -9.72 12.82
CA SER A 293 7.27 -8.84 13.91
C SER A 293 7.91 -7.55 13.40
N ARG A 294 8.78 -7.65 12.38
CA ARG A 294 9.39 -6.48 11.76
C ARG A 294 8.35 -5.60 11.05
N TYR A 295 7.36 -6.22 10.41
CA TYR A 295 6.27 -5.53 9.75
C TYR A 295 5.39 -4.77 10.75
N ALA A 296 5.10 -5.37 11.92
CA ALA A 296 4.41 -4.67 13.00
C ALA A 296 5.15 -3.40 13.42
N VAL A 297 6.49 -3.45 13.54
CA VAL A 297 7.26 -2.24 13.86
C VAL A 297 7.22 -1.19 12.76
N LEU A 298 7.28 -1.59 11.49
CA LEU A 298 7.08 -0.63 10.39
C LEU A 298 5.76 0.12 10.57
N LEU A 299 4.67 -0.60 10.81
CA LEU A 299 3.35 -0.01 11.02
C LEU A 299 3.30 0.91 12.24
N ARG A 300 4.01 0.60 13.33
CA ARG A 300 4.12 1.49 14.50
C ARG A 300 4.85 2.79 14.18
N TYR A 301 5.91 2.76 13.37
CA TYR A 301 6.55 3.99 12.91
C TYR A 301 5.60 4.84 12.06
N LEU A 302 4.87 4.21 11.13
CA LEU A 302 3.89 4.91 10.29
C LEU A 302 2.74 5.50 11.12
N ASP A 303 2.14 4.70 12.01
CA ASP A 303 1.08 5.14 12.91
C ASP A 303 1.52 6.35 13.76
N SER A 304 2.74 6.31 14.28
CA SER A 304 3.31 7.42 15.04
C SER A 304 3.59 8.64 14.17
N ALA A 305 4.10 8.44 12.95
CA ALA A 305 4.38 9.52 12.01
C ALA A 305 3.10 10.27 11.62
N PHE A 306 2.07 9.52 11.26
CA PHE A 306 0.76 10.05 10.88
C PHE A 306 -0.02 10.67 12.05
N ASN A 307 0.46 10.54 13.29
CA ASN A 307 -0.20 11.11 14.47
C ASN A 307 0.67 12.11 15.23
N GLY A 308 1.36 12.99 14.50
CA GLY A 308 2.03 14.16 15.08
C GLY A 308 3.55 14.04 15.20
N HIS A 309 4.15 13.00 14.63
CA HIS A 309 5.60 12.83 14.61
C HIS A 309 6.16 12.50 13.22
N PRO A 310 5.94 13.32 12.17
CA PRO A 310 6.30 13.00 10.78
C PRO A 310 7.71 12.43 10.57
N ARG A 311 8.71 12.95 11.29
CA ARG A 311 10.11 12.48 11.25
C ARG A 311 10.31 11.03 11.68
N HIS A 312 9.32 10.38 12.29
CA HIS A 312 9.33 8.94 12.57
C HIS A 312 9.23 8.09 11.28
N LEU A 313 8.97 8.69 10.11
CA LEU A 313 9.17 8.04 8.81
C LEU A 313 10.64 7.70 8.51
N ALA A 314 11.59 8.46 9.06
CA ALA A 314 13.00 8.22 8.80
C ALA A 314 13.48 6.80 9.22
N PRO A 315 13.20 6.29 10.44
CA PRO A 315 13.50 4.91 10.80
C PRO A 315 12.62 3.86 10.10
N ALA A 316 11.51 4.25 9.45
CA ALA A 316 10.68 3.35 8.66
C ALA A 316 11.43 2.87 7.39
N VAL A 317 12.23 3.73 6.75
CA VAL A 317 12.99 3.42 5.53
C VAL A 317 13.94 2.22 5.70
N PRO A 318 14.89 2.19 6.66
CA PRO A 318 15.73 1.02 6.87
C PRO A 318 14.92 -0.21 7.29
N THR A 319 13.79 -0.02 7.99
CA THR A 319 12.87 -1.11 8.33
C THR A 319 12.25 -1.76 7.08
N MET A 320 11.87 -0.96 6.06
CA MET A 320 11.39 -1.47 4.78
C MET A 320 12.47 -2.28 4.02
N LEU A 321 13.73 -1.82 4.07
CA LEU A 321 14.85 -2.56 3.48
C LEU A 321 15.07 -3.91 4.17
N GLU A 322 14.95 -3.96 5.50
CA GLU A 322 15.01 -5.22 6.24
C GLU A 322 13.85 -6.15 5.88
N LEU A 323 12.63 -5.62 5.74
CA LEU A 323 11.47 -6.39 5.30
C LEU A 323 11.67 -7.00 3.91
N ARG A 324 12.24 -6.24 2.97
CA ARG A 324 12.64 -6.77 1.65
C ARG A 324 13.55 -7.98 1.81
N ASP A 325 14.59 -7.86 2.62
CA ASP A 325 15.60 -8.90 2.77
C ASP A 325 15.00 -10.16 3.43
N ARG A 326 14.17 -9.98 4.47
CA ARG A 326 13.44 -11.09 5.13
C ARG A 326 12.44 -11.76 4.19
N ALA A 327 11.70 -10.99 3.39
CA ALA A 327 10.78 -11.55 2.39
C ALA A 327 11.53 -12.36 1.33
N ALA A 328 12.63 -11.82 0.79
CA ALA A 328 13.47 -12.51 -0.17
C ALA A 328 14.07 -13.80 0.39
N GLN A 329 14.44 -13.82 1.68
CA GLN A 329 14.89 -15.04 2.36
C GLN A 329 13.78 -16.10 2.41
N LEU A 330 12.55 -15.73 2.76
CA LEU A 330 11.41 -16.66 2.74
C LEU A 330 11.16 -17.24 1.35
N TYR A 331 11.08 -16.38 0.32
CA TYR A 331 10.75 -16.81 -1.04
C TYR A 331 11.81 -17.73 -1.69
N ARG A 332 13.05 -17.72 -1.19
CA ARG A 332 14.13 -18.60 -1.67
C ARG A 332 14.11 -20.01 -1.07
N ASN A 333 13.29 -20.23 -0.03
CA ASN A 333 13.20 -21.52 0.65
C ASN A 333 11.98 -22.31 0.15
N PRO A 334 12.14 -23.62 -0.18
CA PRO A 334 11.00 -24.48 -0.44
C PRO A 334 9.99 -24.44 0.70
N HIS A 335 8.71 -24.59 0.36
CA HIS A 335 7.65 -24.65 1.36
C HIS A 335 7.94 -25.82 2.33
N PRO A 336 7.80 -25.65 3.66
CA PRO A 336 8.18 -26.69 4.62
C PRO A 336 7.28 -27.94 4.58
N ASP A 337 6.05 -27.79 4.09
CA ASP A 337 5.17 -28.92 3.74
C ASP A 337 5.74 -29.72 2.54
N PRO A 338 6.06 -31.02 2.70
CA PRO A 338 6.62 -31.84 1.63
C PRO A 338 5.73 -31.95 0.38
N ALA A 339 4.40 -31.94 0.53
CA ALA A 339 3.47 -32.05 -0.59
C ALA A 339 3.39 -30.75 -1.41
N LEU A 340 3.61 -29.59 -0.78
CA LEU A 340 3.72 -28.30 -1.48
C LEU A 340 5.12 -28.12 -2.07
N ALA A 341 6.17 -28.51 -1.36
CA ALA A 341 7.54 -28.52 -1.88
C ALA A 341 7.67 -29.39 -3.15
N ALA A 342 7.08 -30.59 -3.15
CA ALA A 342 7.06 -31.48 -4.31
C ALA A 342 6.34 -30.88 -5.53
N ARG A 343 5.47 -29.89 -5.33
CA ARG A 343 4.82 -29.10 -6.39
C ARG A 343 5.61 -27.85 -6.76
N GLY A 344 6.86 -27.73 -6.31
CA GLY A 344 7.74 -26.59 -6.57
C GLY A 344 7.32 -25.31 -5.86
N ARG A 345 6.53 -25.39 -4.77
CA ARG A 345 6.11 -24.22 -4.01
C ARG A 345 7.17 -23.80 -3.00
N PHE A 346 7.34 -22.49 -2.87
CA PHE A 346 8.23 -21.83 -1.91
C PHE A 346 7.41 -21.25 -0.75
N ALA A 347 8.09 -21.02 0.37
CA ALA A 347 7.53 -20.31 1.52
C ALA A 347 7.23 -18.85 1.17
N SER A 348 6.35 -18.19 1.93
CA SER A 348 5.96 -16.81 1.70
C SER A 348 5.95 -15.99 2.99
N ALA A 349 6.20 -14.69 2.84
CA ALA A 349 5.78 -13.71 3.85
C ALA A 349 4.25 -13.75 3.98
N THR A 350 3.76 -13.60 5.21
CA THR A 350 2.32 -13.77 5.52
C THR A 350 1.63 -12.45 5.86
N PHE A 351 2.41 -11.44 6.28
CA PHE A 351 1.92 -10.12 6.72
C PHE A 351 0.88 -10.19 7.86
N GLU A 352 0.72 -11.34 8.51
CA GLU A 352 -0.22 -11.50 9.62
C GLU A 352 0.29 -10.77 10.84
N ILE A 353 -0.56 -9.90 11.39
CA ILE A 353 -0.25 -9.24 12.65
C ILE A 353 -1.28 -9.56 13.73
N THR A 354 -0.78 -9.91 14.91
CA THR A 354 -1.55 -10.16 16.13
C THR A 354 -1.34 -9.03 17.14
N GLY A 355 -2.27 -8.86 18.08
CA GLY A 355 -2.15 -7.90 19.19
C GLY A 355 -0.81 -7.99 19.94
N PRO A 356 -0.35 -9.20 20.38
CA PRO A 356 0.93 -9.35 21.04
C PRO A 356 2.15 -8.92 20.20
N GLN A 357 2.09 -9.04 18.87
CA GLN A 357 3.16 -8.54 17.99
C GLN A 357 3.17 -7.01 17.95
N PHE A 358 2.00 -6.35 17.96
CA PHE A 358 1.91 -4.89 18.10
C PHE A 358 2.45 -4.41 19.45
N ASP A 359 2.07 -5.05 20.55
CA ASP A 359 2.54 -4.67 21.90
C ASP A 359 4.08 -4.76 22.00
N ALA A 360 4.67 -5.81 21.41
CA ALA A 360 6.12 -5.95 21.35
C ALA A 360 6.77 -4.88 20.46
N ALA A 361 6.14 -4.56 19.33
CA ALA A 361 6.60 -3.54 18.41
C ALA A 361 6.58 -2.14 19.04
N ASP A 362 5.56 -1.81 19.83
CA ASP A 362 5.48 -0.55 20.60
C ASP A 362 6.70 -0.36 21.50
N ALA A 363 7.03 -1.40 22.27
CA ALA A 363 8.18 -1.37 23.17
C ALA A 363 9.50 -1.20 22.41
N GLU A 364 9.63 -1.79 21.22
CA GLU A 364 10.80 -1.65 20.36
C GLU A 364 10.91 -0.26 19.74
N VAL A 365 9.83 0.26 19.15
CA VAL A 365 9.79 1.62 18.60
C VAL A 365 10.17 2.65 19.65
N ALA A 366 9.65 2.53 20.87
CA ALA A 366 10.02 3.43 21.96
C ALA A 366 11.53 3.42 22.26
N ARG A 367 12.17 2.24 22.24
CA ARG A 367 13.62 2.11 22.42
C ARG A 367 14.39 2.70 21.24
N ASN A 368 13.97 2.40 20.01
CA ASN A 368 14.63 2.85 18.79
C ASN A 368 14.57 4.38 18.67
N LEU A 369 13.40 4.98 18.93
CA LEU A 369 13.20 6.43 18.91
C LEU A 369 14.03 7.14 19.98
N ALA A 370 14.25 6.50 21.14
CA ALA A 370 15.14 7.03 22.17
C ALA A 370 16.64 6.95 21.79
N ALA A 371 16.99 6.14 20.80
CA ALA A 371 18.37 5.93 20.33
C ALA A 371 18.74 6.78 19.10
N VAL A 372 17.78 7.47 18.48
CA VAL A 372 17.99 8.28 17.26
C VAL A 372 17.75 9.77 17.53
N SER A 373 18.28 10.64 16.67
CA SER A 373 18.02 12.07 16.72
C SER A 373 17.12 12.51 15.57
N LEU A 374 15.89 12.93 15.92
CA LEU A 374 14.83 13.32 14.98
C LEU A 374 14.33 14.76 15.24
N ARG A 375 15.20 15.68 15.65
CA ARG A 375 14.81 17.06 15.97
C ARG A 375 14.50 17.86 14.70
N THR A 376 13.38 18.57 14.69
CA THR A 376 12.99 19.48 13.61
C THR A 376 14.10 20.50 13.32
N GLY A 377 14.44 20.68 12.04
CA GLY A 377 15.49 21.60 11.59
C GLY A 377 16.93 21.06 11.67
N GLU A 378 17.14 19.85 12.22
CA GLU A 378 18.43 19.17 12.22
C GLU A 378 18.45 18.00 11.22
N PRO A 379 19.62 17.54 10.73
CA PRO A 379 19.72 16.29 10.00
C PRO A 379 19.22 15.09 10.82
N VAL A 380 18.62 14.12 10.15
CA VAL A 380 18.25 12.83 10.76
C VAL A 380 19.53 12.05 11.08
N ASP A 381 19.66 11.58 12.32
CA ASP A 381 20.72 10.64 12.72
C ASP A 381 20.11 9.33 13.22
N LEU A 382 20.32 8.27 12.44
CA LEU A 382 19.86 6.90 12.72
C LEU A 382 20.98 5.98 13.22
N ALA A 383 22.18 6.49 13.51
CA ALA A 383 23.35 5.66 13.85
C ALA A 383 23.15 4.79 15.11
N GLY A 384 22.22 5.17 15.99
CA GLY A 384 21.85 4.39 17.17
C GLY A 384 20.89 3.23 16.92
N LEU A 385 20.37 3.05 15.70
CA LEU A 385 19.56 1.87 15.37
C LEU A 385 20.45 0.63 15.27
N ALA A 386 20.12 -0.39 16.07
CA ALA A 386 20.76 -1.69 15.94
C ALA A 386 20.35 -2.33 14.60
N SER A 387 21.34 -2.83 13.84
CA SER A 387 21.09 -3.66 12.66
C SER A 387 21.07 -5.13 13.10
N ASP A 388 19.90 -5.74 13.14
CA ASP A 388 19.73 -7.18 13.38
C ASP A 388 20.05 -8.04 12.13
N SER A 389 20.70 -7.48 11.11
CA SER A 389 20.99 -8.15 9.83
C SER A 389 22.03 -9.29 9.90
N ALA A 390 22.40 -9.76 11.10
CA ALA A 390 23.53 -10.68 11.32
C ALA A 390 23.16 -12.16 11.53
N GLU A 391 21.92 -12.60 11.24
CA GLU A 391 21.60 -14.04 11.21
C GLU A 391 21.44 -14.53 9.77
N ALA A 392 22.59 -14.71 9.09
CA ALA A 392 22.64 -15.48 7.86
C ALA A 392 22.30 -16.95 8.16
N PHE A 393 21.42 -17.54 7.34
CA PHE A 393 21.15 -18.98 7.38
C PHE A 393 22.45 -19.80 7.32
N VAL A 394 22.51 -20.85 8.15
CA VAL A 394 23.27 -22.07 7.86
C VAL A 394 22.34 -23.07 7.20
#